data_AF-A0A6M0K8N8-F1
#
_entry.id   AF-A0A6M0K8N8-F1
#
_cell.length_a   1.000
_cell.length_b   1.000
_cell.length_c   1.000
_cell.angle_alpha   90.00
_cell.angle_beta   90.00
_cell.angle_gamma   90.00
#
_symmetry.space_group_name_H-M   'P 1'
#
loop_
_entity.id
_entity.type
_entity.pdbx_description
1 polymer ?
#
loop_
_entity_poly.entity_id
_entity_poly.type
_entity_poly.pdbx_seq_one_letter_code
_entity_poly.pdbx_strand_id
1 'polypeptide(L)' 'DQAIAAAYASGGYTLKQIGDYFGLHYARISRIVRAAEKAKGKT' A
#
# COMPACT_ATOMS: atom_id res chain seq x y z
N ASP A 1 -1.80 -7.11 4.22
CA ASP A 1 -2.15 -5.76 3.73
C ASP A 1 -1.62 -4.60 4.58
N GLN A 2 -1.59 -4.71 5.91
CA GLN A 2 -1.13 -3.62 6.78
C GLN A 2 0.33 -3.20 6.54
N ALA A 3 1.24 -4.13 6.27
CA ALA A 3 2.64 -3.81 5.95
C ALA A 3 2.80 -2.97 4.67
N ILE A 4 1.99 -3.25 3.64
CA ILE A 4 1.97 -2.50 2.37
C ILE A 4 1.45 -1.07 2.62
N ALA A 5 0.38 -0.93 3.40
CA ALA A 5 -0.16 0.37 3.76
C ALA A 5 0.80 1.18 4.63
N ALA A 6 1.49 0.55 5.59
CA ALA A 6 2.51 1.19 6.42
C ALA A 6 3.73 1.65 5.60
N ALA A 7 4.20 0.81 4.66
CA ALA A 7 5.29 1.16 3.76
C ALA A 7 4.91 2.37 2.88
N TYR A 8 3.70 2.40 2.33
CA TYR A 8 3.21 3.55 1.58
C TYR A 8 3.03 4.80 2.45
N ALA A 9 2.47 4.64 3.65
CA ALA A 9 2.27 5.74 4.60
C ALA A 9 3.58 6.33 5.15
N SER A 10 4.68 5.55 5.13
CA SER A 10 6.01 6.06 5.48
C SER A 10 6.55 7.11 4.49
N GLY A 11 5.99 7.18 3.27
CA GLY A 11 6.39 8.14 2.23
C GLY A 11 7.76 7.86 1.57
N GLY A 12 8.52 6.87 2.05
CA GLY A 12 9.84 6.53 1.53
C GLY A 12 9.84 5.65 0.29
N TYR A 13 8.69 5.10 -0.10
CA TYR A 13 8.58 4.12 -1.18
C TYR A 13 7.37 4.37 -2.08
N THR A 14 7.59 4.24 -3.39
CA THR A 14 6.51 4.29 -4.38
C THR A 14 5.71 2.98 -4.41
N LEU A 15 4.47 3.02 -4.91
CA LEU A 15 3.64 1.83 -5.11
C LEU A 15 4.33 0.75 -5.95
N LYS A 16 5.16 1.16 -6.92
CA LYS A 16 5.93 0.26 -7.77
C LYS A 16 7.02 -0.45 -6.99
N GLN A 17 7.82 0.28 -6.21
CA GLN A 17 8.89 -0.30 -5.38
C GLN A 17 8.34 -1.26 -4.34
N ILE A 18 7.21 -0.91 -3.72
CA ILE A 18 6.52 -1.80 -2.79
C ILE A 18 6.05 -3.06 -3.54
N GLY A 19 5.48 -2.90 -4.74
CA GLY A 19 5.10 -4.04 -5.58
C GLY A 19 6.26 -4.96 -5.93
N ASP A 20 7.38 -4.39 -6.39
CA ASP A 20 8.60 -5.12 -6.73
C ASP A 20 9.16 -5.89 -5.51
N TYR A 21 9.15 -5.31 -4.31
CA TYR A 21 9.59 -5.97 -3.07
C TYR A 21 8.68 -7.13 -2.65
N PHE A 22 7.37 -6.95 -2.75
CA PHE A 22 6.40 -8.00 -2.38
C PHE A 22 6.12 -9.00 -3.51
N GLY A 23 6.73 -8.84 -4.69
CA GLY A 23 6.44 -9.66 -5.88
C GLY A 23 5.00 -9.48 -6.39
N LEU A 24 4.37 -8.35 -6.07
CA LEU A 24 2.99 -8.05 -6.42
C LEU A 24 2.92 -6.97 -7.48
N HIS A 25 2.03 -7.16 -8.45
CA HIS A 25 1.78 -6.14 -9.46
C HIS A 25 1.27 -4.84 -8.82
N TYR A 26 1.69 -3.69 -9.33
CA TYR A 26 1.37 -2.36 -8.78
C TYR A 26 -0.14 -2.14 -8.60
N ALA A 27 -0.97 -2.70 -9.50
CA ALA A 27 -2.43 -2.61 -9.42
C ALA A 27 -3.00 -3.28 -8.16
N ARG A 28 -2.36 -4.35 -7.68
CA ARG A 28 -2.73 -5.01 -6.42
C ARG A 28 -2.36 -4.12 -5.23
N ILE A 29 -1.14 -3.57 -5.22
CA ILE A 29 -0.68 -2.65 -4.17
C ILE A 29 -1.61 -1.43 -4.06
N SER A 30 -1.97 -0.82 -5.20
CA SER A 30 -2.88 0.33 -5.26
C SER A 30 -4.24 0.05 -4.60
N ARG A 31 -4.84 -1.12 -4.87
CA ARG A 31 -6.10 -1.53 -4.24
C ARG A 31 -5.96 -1.70 -2.72
N ILE A 32 -4.84 -2.28 -2.28
CA ILE A 32 -4.56 -2.52 -0.85
C ILE A 32 -4.43 -1.20 -0.09
N VAL A 33 -3.64 -0.27 -0.62
CA VAL A 33 -3.45 1.05 -0.03
C VAL A 33 -4.78 1.79 0.08
N ARG A 34 -5.58 1.83 -1.00
CA ARG A 34 -6.90 2.46 -0.99
C ARG A 34 -7.88 1.84 0.01
N ALA A 35 -7.86 0.52 0.14
CA ALA A 35 -8.68 -0.18 1.13
C ALA A 35 -8.25 0.18 2.56
N ALA A 36 -6.94 0.29 2.81
CA ALA A 36 -6.39 0.70 4.10
C ALA A 36 -6.70 2.16 4.45
N GLU A 37 -6.63 3.09 3.49
CA GLU A 37 -7.02 4.49 3.71
C GLU A 37 -8.50 4.62 4.06
N LYS A 38 -9.37 3.89 3.35
CA LYS A 38 -10.81 3.86 3.65
C LYS A 38 -11.12 3.28 5.04
N ALA A 39 -10.30 2.34 5.52
CA ALA A 39 -10.42 1.81 6.88
C ALA A 39 -9.98 2.83 7.94
N LYS A 40 -8.95 3.63 7.67
CA LYS A 40 -8.43 4.65 8.59
C LYS A 40 -9.35 5.87 8.74
N GLY A 41 -10.04 6.26 7.66
CA GLY A 41 -11.01 7.37 7.66
C GLY A 41 -12.39 7.04 8.25
N LYS A 42 -12.61 5.82 8.76
CA LYS A 42 -13.87 5.39 9.39
C LYS A 42 -13.83 5.41 10.94
N THR A 43 -12.84 6.09 11.51
CA THR A 43 -12.66 6.28 12.96
C THR A 43 -12.90 7.73 13.31
#